data_AF-A0A6G3Y1A0-F1
#
_entry.id   AF-A0A6G3Y1A0-F1
#
_cell.length_a   1.000
_cell.length_b   1.000
_cell.length_c   1.000
_cell.angle_alpha   90.00
_cell.angle_beta   90.00
_cell.angle_gamma   90.00
#
_symmetry.space_group_name_H-M   'P 1'
#
loop_
_entity.id
_entity.type
_entity.pdbx_description
1 polymer ?
#
loop_
_entity_poly.entity_id
_entity_poly.type
_entity_poly.pdbx_seq_one_letter_code
_entity_poly.pdbx_strand_id
1 'polypeptide(L)'
;LLASRLSASARATLRFAVALGGEVPHQAHLPALVGDTHADAALGELAACGLVSPVGSRYRLAAGVPAQLEAAGYADEAEAGARSAAQHYSWWAGHPSVTPERVCAEADAVLAALALLGPATRPPAEGEE
;
A
#
# COMPACT_ATOMS: atom_id res chain seq x y z
N LEU A 1 -12.79 -0.88 -18.99
CA LEU A 1 -12.70 -0.26 -17.65
C LEU A 1 -11.25 0.18 -17.44
N LEU A 2 -10.98 1.30 -16.73
CA LEU A 2 -9.61 1.84 -16.59
C LEU A 2 -8.53 0.78 -16.27
N ALA A 3 -8.85 -0.22 -15.47
CA ALA A 3 -7.96 -1.33 -15.12
C ALA A 3 -7.49 -2.21 -16.30
N SER A 4 -8.21 -2.26 -17.43
CA SER A 4 -7.81 -3.04 -18.61
C SER A 4 -6.70 -2.36 -19.42
N ARG A 5 -6.46 -1.06 -19.20
CA ARG A 5 -5.37 -0.30 -19.82
C ARG A 5 -4.13 -0.22 -18.94
N LEU A 6 -4.26 -0.56 -17.66
CA LEU A 6 -3.14 -0.57 -16.74
C LEU A 6 -2.20 -1.72 -17.05
N SER A 7 -0.91 -1.54 -16.79
CA SER A 7 0.07 -2.63 -16.75
C SER A 7 -0.26 -3.64 -15.63
N ALA A 8 0.33 -4.83 -15.71
CA ALA A 8 0.21 -5.81 -14.63
C ALA A 8 0.74 -5.25 -13.30
N SER A 9 1.86 -4.54 -13.36
CA SER A 9 2.58 -3.97 -12.22
C SER A 9 1.80 -2.81 -11.60
N ALA A 10 1.13 -1.98 -12.41
CA ALA A 10 0.19 -0.97 -11.90
C ALA A 10 -1.03 -1.60 -11.21
N ARG A 11 -1.62 -2.66 -11.76
CA ARG A 11 -2.71 -3.37 -11.08
C ARG A 11 -2.26 -4.04 -9.78
N ALA A 12 -1.07 -4.63 -9.75
CA ALA A 12 -0.51 -5.20 -8.53
C ALA A 12 -0.24 -4.12 -7.47
N THR A 13 0.30 -2.97 -7.89
CA THR A 13 0.49 -1.80 -7.01
C THR A 13 -0.83 -1.32 -6.42
N LEU A 14 -1.92 -1.30 -7.19
CA LEU A 14 -3.26 -0.96 -6.67
C LEU A 14 -3.76 -1.96 -5.62
N ARG A 15 -3.48 -3.27 -5.78
CA ARG A 15 -3.83 -4.27 -4.75
C ARG A 15 -3.10 -4.00 -3.44
N PHE A 16 -1.81 -3.67 -3.51
CA PHE A 16 -1.07 -3.22 -2.32
C PHE A 16 -1.66 -1.94 -1.74
N ALA A 17 -1.94 -0.93 -2.57
CA ALA A 17 -2.51 0.32 -2.07
C ALA A 17 -3.86 0.11 -1.37
N VAL A 18 -4.72 -0.76 -1.90
CA VAL A 18 -5.99 -1.15 -1.23
C VAL A 18 -5.72 -1.88 0.09
N ALA A 19 -4.79 -2.86 0.09
CA ALA A 19 -4.39 -3.56 1.31
C ALA A 19 -3.83 -2.62 2.40
N LEU A 20 -3.26 -1.48 1.99
CA LEU A 20 -2.66 -0.48 2.86
C LEU A 20 -3.59 0.73 3.11
N GLY A 21 -4.92 0.54 3.03
CA GLY A 21 -5.88 1.60 3.34
C GLY A 21 -5.75 2.85 2.44
N GLY A 22 -5.30 2.63 1.21
CA GLY A 22 -5.06 3.66 0.21
C GLY A 22 -3.67 4.29 0.23
N GLU A 23 -2.77 3.91 1.14
CA GLU A 23 -1.37 4.34 1.09
C GLU A 23 -0.63 3.63 -0.04
N VAL A 24 0.10 4.37 -0.88
CA VAL A 24 0.84 3.79 -2.00
C VAL A 24 2.31 3.61 -1.59
N PRO A 25 2.86 2.39 -1.63
CA PRO A 25 4.29 2.18 -1.35
C PRO A 25 5.16 3.04 -2.26
N HIS A 26 6.26 3.57 -1.72
CA HIS A 26 7.19 4.34 -2.53
C HIS A 26 7.74 3.50 -3.70
N GLN A 27 7.97 4.13 -4.86
CA GLN A 27 8.35 3.46 -6.10
C GLN A 27 9.57 2.53 -5.96
N ALA A 28 10.51 2.87 -5.07
CA ALA A 28 11.71 2.08 -4.80
C ALA A 28 11.42 0.70 -4.17
N HIS A 29 10.24 0.50 -3.58
CA HIS A 29 9.83 -0.78 -2.98
C HIS A 29 8.98 -1.63 -3.92
N LEU A 30 8.40 -1.03 -4.95
CA LEU A 30 7.48 -1.72 -5.86
C LEU A 30 8.11 -2.94 -6.53
N PRO A 31 9.37 -2.93 -7.01
CA PRO A 31 9.94 -4.11 -7.63
C PRO A 31 9.96 -5.36 -6.74
N ALA A 32 10.26 -5.18 -5.46
CA ALA A 32 10.29 -6.28 -4.50
C ALA A 32 8.87 -6.74 -4.10
N LEU A 33 7.95 -5.80 -3.88
CA LEU A 33 6.57 -6.10 -3.48
C LEU A 33 5.77 -6.76 -4.62
N VAL A 34 5.91 -6.25 -5.84
CA VAL A 34 5.17 -6.71 -7.02
C VAL A 34 5.83 -7.92 -7.69
N GLY A 35 7.14 -8.12 -7.49
CA GLY A 35 7.89 -9.20 -8.15
C GLY A 35 8.20 -8.91 -9.62
N ASP A 36 8.30 -7.63 -10.00
CA ASP A 36 8.66 -7.18 -11.34
C ASP A 36 9.69 -6.05 -11.26
N THR A 37 10.86 -6.25 -11.87
CA THR A 37 11.97 -5.28 -11.89
C THR A 37 11.57 -3.90 -12.41
N HIS A 38 10.55 -3.81 -13.26
CA HIS A 38 10.05 -2.55 -13.84
C HIS A 38 8.86 -1.94 -13.09
N ALA A 39 8.49 -2.50 -11.93
CA ALA A 39 7.35 -2.00 -11.17
C ALA A 39 7.56 -0.59 -10.58
N ASP A 40 8.78 -0.05 -10.59
CA ASP A 40 9.04 1.34 -10.22
C ASP A 40 8.32 2.35 -11.13
N ALA A 41 8.07 1.99 -12.40
CA ALA A 41 7.31 2.81 -13.34
C ALA A 41 5.80 2.86 -13.04
N ALA A 42 5.27 1.93 -12.23
CA ALA A 42 3.85 1.80 -11.96
C ALA A 42 3.27 3.07 -11.29
N LEU A 43 4.03 3.71 -10.39
CA LEU A 43 3.56 4.92 -9.72
C LEU A 43 3.29 6.06 -10.71
N GLY A 44 4.18 6.24 -11.69
CA GLY A 44 4.01 7.25 -12.74
C GLY A 44 2.79 6.96 -13.62
N GLU A 45 2.54 5.69 -13.94
CA GLU A 45 1.36 5.26 -14.69
C GLU A 45 0.06 5.54 -13.92
N LEU A 46 0.01 5.21 -12.62
CA LEU A 46 -1.15 5.49 -11.78
C LEU A 46 -1.42 7.00 -11.66
N ALA A 47 -0.37 7.81 -11.52
CA ALA A 47 -0.47 9.27 -11.46
C ALA A 47 -0.98 9.85 -12.78
N ALA A 48 -0.46 9.38 -13.93
CA ALA A 48 -0.94 9.79 -15.25
C ALA A 48 -2.42 9.43 -15.49
N CYS A 49 -2.89 8.35 -14.85
CA CYS A 49 -4.31 7.94 -14.90
C CYS A 49 -5.19 8.64 -13.86
N GLY A 50 -4.64 9.51 -13.00
CA GLY A 50 -5.38 10.19 -11.92
C GLY A 50 -5.86 9.26 -10.80
N LEU A 51 -5.27 8.07 -10.67
CA LEU A 51 -5.67 7.07 -9.68
C LEU A 51 -5.06 7.32 -8.29
N VAL A 52 -4.01 8.11 -8.24
CA VAL A 52 -3.31 8.51 -7.02
C VAL A 52 -3.20 10.02 -6.94
N SER A 53 -3.06 10.54 -5.73
CA SER A 53 -2.86 11.95 -5.44
C SER A 53 -1.70 12.14 -4.47
N PRO A 54 -0.86 13.18 -4.63
CA PRO A 54 0.24 13.43 -3.72
C PRO A 54 -0.28 13.89 -2.36
N VAL A 55 0.37 13.41 -1.30
CA VAL A 55 0.16 13.82 0.10
C VAL A 55 1.53 14.07 0.72
N GLY A 56 1.95 15.34 0.74
CA GLY A 56 3.33 15.70 1.06
C GLY A 56 4.31 15.09 0.04
N SER A 57 5.27 14.29 0.52
CA SER A 57 6.24 13.56 -0.33
C SER A 57 5.78 12.17 -0.76
N ARG A 58 4.54 11.78 -0.42
CA ARG A 58 3.99 10.43 -0.64
C ARG A 58 2.79 10.48 -1.59
N TYR A 59 2.25 9.31 -1.91
CA TYR A 59 1.05 9.17 -2.73
C TYR A 59 0.01 8.32 -2.02
N ARG A 60 -1.26 8.70 -2.19
CA ARG A 60 -2.41 7.90 -1.77
C ARG A 60 -3.36 7.70 -2.93
N LEU A 61 -4.23 6.70 -2.84
CA LEU A 61 -5.35 6.56 -3.78
C LEU A 61 -6.19 7.84 -3.78
N ALA A 62 -6.56 8.30 -4.98
CA ALA A 62 -7.36 9.50 -5.13
C ALA A 62 -8.78 9.30 -4.55
N ALA A 63 -9.45 10.40 -4.19
CA ALA A 63 -10.79 10.34 -3.62
C ALA A 63 -11.77 9.56 -4.53
N GLY A 64 -12.55 8.65 -3.93
CA GLY A 64 -13.51 7.80 -4.65
C GLY A 64 -12.89 6.58 -5.38
N VAL A 65 -11.57 6.54 -5.58
CA VAL A 65 -10.88 5.38 -6.16
C VAL A 65 -10.96 4.13 -5.27
N PRO A 66 -10.76 4.21 -3.92
CA PRO A 66 -10.86 3.04 -3.05
C PRO A 66 -12.17 2.26 -3.21
N ALA A 67 -13.32 2.95 -3.14
CA ALA A 67 -14.63 2.33 -3.27
C ALA A 67 -14.84 1.64 -4.64
N GLN A 68 -14.28 2.22 -5.71
CA GLN A 68 -14.35 1.61 -7.04
C GLN A 68 -13.48 0.35 -7.16
N LEU A 69 -12.29 0.36 -6.54
CA LEU A 69 -11.39 -0.79 -6.52
C LEU A 69 -11.94 -1.92 -5.65
N GLU A 70 -12.53 -1.60 -4.50
CA GLU A 70 -13.24 -2.56 -3.65
C GLU A 70 -14.40 -3.22 -4.40
N ALA A 71 -15.25 -2.43 -5.07
CA ALA A 71 -16.32 -2.96 -5.91
C ALA A 71 -15.82 -3.81 -7.09
N ALA A 72 -14.56 -3.65 -7.49
CA ALA A 72 -13.89 -4.43 -8.52
C ALA A 72 -13.09 -5.64 -7.97
N GLY A 73 -13.20 -5.96 -6.67
CA GLY A 73 -12.55 -7.12 -6.04
C GLY A 73 -11.07 -6.93 -5.71
N TYR A 74 -10.54 -5.70 -5.73
CA TYR A 74 -9.13 -5.47 -5.37
C TYR A 74 -8.83 -5.71 -3.88
N ALA A 75 -9.86 -5.79 -3.04
CA ALA A 75 -9.73 -6.06 -1.61
C ALA A 75 -9.72 -7.56 -1.27
N ASP A 76 -10.00 -8.45 -2.23
CA ASP A 76 -10.16 -9.90 -1.98
C ASP A 76 -8.91 -10.54 -1.35
N GLU A 77 -7.72 -10.01 -1.66
CA GLU A 77 -6.43 -10.48 -1.12
C GLU A 77 -5.76 -9.44 -0.22
N ALA A 78 -6.52 -8.49 0.35
CA ALA A 78 -5.97 -7.37 1.13
C ALA A 78 -5.09 -7.84 2.30
N GLU A 79 -5.52 -8.85 3.06
CA GLU A 79 -4.73 -9.37 4.18
C GLU A 79 -3.41 -10.01 3.72
N ALA A 80 -3.42 -10.75 2.61
CA ALA A 80 -2.21 -11.34 2.03
C ALA A 80 -1.25 -10.26 1.52
N GLY A 81 -1.78 -9.22 0.87
CA GLY A 81 -1.02 -8.05 0.43
C GLY A 81 -0.38 -7.31 1.61
N ALA A 82 -1.14 -7.01 2.67
CA ALA A 82 -0.62 -6.36 3.86
C ALA A 82 0.45 -7.20 4.56
N ARG A 83 0.27 -8.52 4.65
CA ARG A 83 1.27 -9.44 5.19
C ARG A 83 2.57 -9.43 4.37
N SER A 84 2.47 -9.48 3.05
CA SER A 84 3.63 -9.37 2.16
C SER A 84 4.37 -8.04 2.35
N ALA A 85 3.63 -6.92 2.42
CA ALA A 85 4.20 -5.61 2.69
C ALA A 85 4.89 -5.54 4.06
N ALA A 86 4.26 -6.05 5.12
CA ALA A 86 4.83 -6.08 6.46
C ALA A 86 6.13 -6.90 6.52
N GLN A 87 6.16 -8.07 5.85
CA GLN A 87 7.37 -8.90 5.75
C GLN A 87 8.49 -8.18 5.00
N HIS A 88 8.18 -7.57 3.85
CA HIS A 88 9.12 -6.79 3.05
C HIS A 88 9.72 -5.63 3.85
N TYR A 89 8.87 -4.80 4.47
CA TYR A 89 9.33 -3.65 5.24
C TYR A 89 10.11 -4.06 6.49
N SER A 90 9.76 -5.18 7.14
CA SER A 90 10.52 -5.69 8.29
C SER A 90 11.92 -6.15 7.88
N TRP A 91 12.04 -6.87 6.76
CA TRP A 91 13.34 -7.27 6.21
C TRP A 91 14.17 -6.05 5.79
N TRP A 92 13.57 -5.12 5.05
CA TRP A 92 14.24 -3.92 4.55
C TRP A 92 14.73 -3.03 5.69
N ALA A 93 13.88 -2.75 6.69
CA ALA A 93 14.23 -1.90 7.83
C ALA A 93 15.30 -2.56 8.73
N GLY A 94 15.41 -3.88 8.73
CA GLY A 94 16.46 -4.62 9.44
C GLY A 94 17.83 -4.58 8.76
N HIS A 95 17.94 -4.06 7.53
CA HIS A 95 19.19 -4.03 6.79
C HIS A 95 20.12 -2.91 7.30
N PRO A 96 21.42 -3.18 7.57
CA PRO A 96 22.34 -2.20 8.20
C PRO A 96 22.53 -0.88 7.43
N SER A 97 22.25 -0.85 6.13
CA SER A 97 22.36 0.35 5.30
C SER A 97 21.11 1.24 5.30
N VAL A 98 20.02 0.80 5.95
CA VAL A 98 18.79 1.56 6.03
C VAL A 98 18.83 2.44 7.29
N THR A 99 18.78 3.76 7.08
CA THR A 99 18.84 4.72 8.19
C THR A 99 17.44 4.94 8.78
N PRO A 100 17.33 5.40 10.03
CA PRO A 100 16.04 5.74 10.64
C PRO A 100 15.23 6.73 9.80
N GLU A 101 15.88 7.71 9.17
CA GLU A 101 15.21 8.72 8.33
C GLU A 101 14.54 8.08 7.11
N ARG A 102 15.18 7.05 6.53
CA ARG A 102 14.56 6.28 5.44
C ARG A 102 13.36 5.50 5.93
N VAL A 103 13.44 4.87 7.11
CA VAL A 103 12.30 4.17 7.71
C VAL A 103 11.15 5.13 8.01
N CYS A 104 11.43 6.32 8.54
CA CYS A 104 10.43 7.35 8.79
C CYS A 104 9.71 7.80 7.51
N ALA A 105 10.40 7.88 6.37
CA ALA A 105 9.76 8.21 5.10
C ALA A 105 8.69 7.18 4.69
N GLU A 106 8.88 5.91 5.05
CA GLU A 106 7.96 4.80 4.76
C GLU A 106 6.96 4.51 5.90
N ALA A 107 6.96 5.30 6.97
CA ALA A 107 6.20 4.99 8.18
C ALA A 107 4.69 4.79 7.94
N ASP A 108 4.07 5.55 7.04
CA ASP A 108 2.64 5.41 6.75
C ASP A 108 2.33 4.06 6.09
N ALA A 109 3.18 3.61 5.14
CA ALA A 109 3.01 2.32 4.48
C ALA A 109 3.24 1.16 5.47
N VAL A 110 4.23 1.30 6.36
CA VAL A 110 4.48 0.33 7.44
C VAL A 110 3.30 0.26 8.40
N LEU A 111 2.83 1.40 8.91
CA LEU A 111 1.71 1.45 9.85
C LEU A 111 0.42 0.95 9.20
N ALA A 112 0.17 1.27 7.93
CA ALA A 112 -0.98 0.76 7.18
C ALA A 112 -0.95 -0.76 7.03
N ALA A 113 0.22 -1.34 6.74
CA ALA A 113 0.39 -2.79 6.64
C ALA A 113 0.09 -3.48 7.97
N LEU A 114 0.59 -2.90 9.08
CA LEU A 114 0.38 -3.45 10.41
C LEU A 114 -1.04 -3.24 10.94
N ALA A 115 -1.70 -2.13 10.58
CA ALA A 115 -3.06 -1.83 11.03
C ALA A 115 -4.08 -2.88 10.57
N LEU A 116 -3.92 -3.43 9.37
CA LEU A 116 -4.80 -4.51 8.88
C LEU A 116 -4.52 -5.85 9.57
N LEU A 117 -3.28 -6.10 10.00
CA LEU A 117 -2.84 -7.37 10.60
C LEU A 117 -2.95 -7.38 12.13
N GLY A 118 -3.07 -6.21 12.75
CA GLY A 118 -3.16 -6.06 14.19
C GLY A 118 -4.48 -6.61 14.73
N PRO A 119 -4.52 -7.06 16.00
CA PRO A 119 -5.78 -7.36 16.64
C PRO A 119 -6.66 -6.10 16.64
N ALA A 120 -7.92 -6.24 16.20
CA ALA A 120 -8.88 -5.14 16.30
C ALA A 120 -8.95 -4.72 17.78
N THR A 121 -8.44 -3.54 18.09
CA THR A 121 -8.62 -2.92 19.40
C THR A 121 -10.08 -2.50 19.50
N ARG A 122 -10.94 -3.46 19.88
CA ARG A 122 -12.32 -3.16 20.20
C ARG A 122 -12.27 -2.28 21.45
N PRO A 123 -12.84 -1.05 21.43
CA PRO A 123 -12.98 -0.29 22.66
C PRO A 123 -13.71 -1.16 23.70
N PRO A 124 -13.35 -1.08 25.00
CA PRO A 124 -14.07 -1.80 26.02
C PRO A 124 -15.55 -1.48 25.89
N ALA A 125 -16.41 -2.50 26.00
CA ALA A 125 -17.85 -2.28 25.96
C ALA A 125 -18.20 -1.27 27.05
N GLU A 126 -18.88 -0.18 26.69
CA GLU A 126 -19.37 0.78 27.67
C GLU A 126 -20.31 0.03 28.63
N GLY A 127 -19.89 -0.14 29.90
CA GLY A 127 -20.77 -0.58 30.97
C GLY A 127 -20.40 -1.85 31.73
N GLU A 128 -19.15 -2.02 32.17
CA GLU A 128 -18.86 -2.83 33.35
C GLU A 128 -18.14 -1.94 34.39
N GLU A 129 -18.95 -1.24 35.20
CA GLU A 129 -18.58 -0.78 36.54
C GLU A 129 -18.69 -1.94 37.54
#